data_AF-A0A2P2FIM2-F1
#
_entry.id   AF-A0A2P2FIM2-F1
#
_cell.length_a   1.000
_cell.length_b   1.000
_cell.length_c   1.000
_cell.angle_alpha   90.00
_cell.angle_beta   90.00
_cell.angle_gamma   90.00
#
_symmetry.space_group_name_H-M   'P 1'
#
loop_
_entity.id
_entity.type
_entity.pdbx_description
1 polymer ?
#
loop_
_entity_poly.entity_id
_entity_poly.type
_entity_poly.pdbx_seq_one_letter_code
_entity_poly.pdbx_strand_id
1 'polypeptide(L)'
;MEDRRTPIDRATFLRAGGAGAAALLATPLTGGTASAVPERTREHPNVALIRRYYEAYGSGDLNALKRFFTPDIRWTIPGHHPLAGTKTGTDEVIAFFGELARAGFRAEVLYLAADGDWVVDLHRGWSTTPAGLDITWVLAYRIQGKRIAEAINFASDQHAADAFFWRRYPLARIPDRLAEG
;
A
#
# COMPACT_ATOMS: atom_id res chain seq x y z
N MET A 1 -19.76 -12.13 30.61
CA MET A 1 -18.45 -12.36 29.95
C MET A 1 -18.53 -11.61 28.63
N GLU A 2 -18.01 -10.38 28.61
CA GLU A 2 -18.20 -9.45 27.49
C GLU A 2 -16.85 -8.82 27.18
N ASP A 3 -16.32 -9.17 26.00
CA ASP A 3 -15.01 -8.76 25.47
C ASP A 3 -15.10 -7.28 25.02
N ARG A 4 -14.75 -6.35 25.91
CA ARG A 4 -14.55 -4.94 25.56
C ARG A 4 -13.13 -4.76 25.03
N ARG A 5 -12.92 -4.97 23.73
CA ARG A 5 -11.73 -4.45 23.06
C ARG A 5 -11.93 -2.97 22.77
N THR A 6 -11.20 -2.14 23.48
CA THR A 6 -11.13 -0.69 23.27
C THR A 6 -10.71 -0.37 21.83
N PRO A 7 -11.37 0.57 21.13
CA PRO A 7 -10.94 1.00 19.80
C PRO A 7 -9.54 1.63 19.88
N ILE A 8 -8.64 1.27 18.96
CA ILE A 8 -7.31 1.86 18.87
C ILE A 8 -7.46 3.31 18.38
N ASP A 9 -7.30 4.26 19.30
CA ASP A 9 -7.33 5.69 19.01
C ASP A 9 -6.05 6.16 18.30
N ARG A 10 -6.19 7.10 17.35
CA ARG A 10 -5.15 7.65 16.46
C ARG A 10 -3.98 8.27 17.23
N ALA A 11 -4.21 8.71 18.47
CA ALA A 11 -3.17 9.25 19.34
C ALA A 11 -2.20 8.19 19.90
N THR A 12 -2.61 6.91 19.94
CA THR A 12 -1.79 5.81 20.49
C THR A 12 -0.70 5.37 19.52
N PHE A 13 -0.96 5.43 18.21
CA PHE A 13 0.01 5.03 17.19
C PHE A 13 1.22 5.99 17.12
N LEU A 14 1.02 7.27 17.47
CA LEU A 14 2.10 8.27 17.48
C LEU A 14 3.08 8.13 18.66
N ARG A 15 2.71 7.39 19.72
CA ARG A 15 3.55 7.19 20.91
C ARG A 15 4.38 5.89 20.88
N ALA A 16 4.06 4.95 19.99
CA ALA A 16 4.82 3.70 19.86
C ALA A 16 6.12 3.85 19.04
N GLY A 17 6.34 5.01 18.40
CA GLY A 17 7.51 5.29 17.56
C GLY A 17 8.71 5.93 18.29
N GLY A 18 8.68 6.11 19.61
CA GLY A 18 9.83 6.68 20.30
C GLY A 18 9.65 6.79 21.81
N ALA A 19 10.30 5.89 22.54
CA ALA A 19 10.83 6.16 23.88
C ALA A 19 11.74 4.99 24.27
N GLY A 20 13.04 5.17 24.04
CA GLY A 20 14.05 4.37 24.71
C GLY A 20 14.01 4.60 26.23
N ALA A 21 14.46 3.59 26.96
CA ALA A 21 14.54 3.52 28.41
C ALA A 21 15.23 4.75 29.04
N ALA A 22 14.81 5.12 30.26
CA ALA A 22 15.60 5.95 31.15
C ALA A 22 15.71 5.28 32.52
N ALA A 23 16.94 4.85 32.80
CA ALA A 23 17.41 4.17 34.00
C ALA A 23 17.73 5.16 35.14
N LEU A 24 17.83 4.57 36.34
CA LEU A 24 18.20 5.19 37.62
C LEU A 24 19.57 5.90 37.55
N LEU A 25 19.67 7.05 38.22
CA LEU A 25 20.87 7.88 38.33
C LEU A 25 21.96 7.23 39.18
N ALA A 26 23.15 7.04 38.62
CA ALA A 26 24.40 6.83 39.36
C ALA A 26 25.54 7.66 38.72
N THR A 27 26.33 8.29 39.58
CA THR A 27 27.36 9.32 39.35
C THR A 27 28.58 8.89 38.52
N PRO A 28 29.38 9.83 37.97
CA PRO A 28 30.29 9.56 36.86
C PRO A 28 31.66 9.06 37.31
N LEU A 29 32.23 8.14 36.53
CA LEU A 29 33.66 7.88 36.49
C LEU A 29 34.13 7.95 35.04
N THR A 30 35.14 8.80 34.85
CA THR A 30 35.91 9.07 33.64
C THR A 30 36.29 7.81 32.85
N GLY A 31 35.97 7.79 31.55
CA GLY A 31 36.46 6.81 30.59
C GLY A 31 35.94 7.16 29.19
N GLY A 32 36.84 7.25 28.21
CA GLY A 32 36.64 7.96 26.94
C GLY A 32 35.40 7.60 26.14
N THR A 33 34.72 8.62 25.61
CA THR A 33 33.69 8.44 24.60
C THR A 33 34.35 8.30 23.24
N ALA A 34 34.58 7.06 22.80
CA ALA A 34 34.42 6.80 21.38
C ALA A 34 32.98 7.20 21.03
N SER A 35 32.82 8.26 20.23
CA SER A 35 31.52 8.60 19.66
C SER A 35 31.04 7.41 18.85
N ALA A 36 30.20 6.57 19.45
CA ALA A 36 29.33 5.69 18.71
C ALA A 36 28.37 6.59 17.95
N VAL A 37 28.72 6.94 16.71
CA VAL A 37 27.77 7.48 15.75
C VAL A 37 26.63 6.46 15.72
N PRO A 38 25.38 6.84 16.05
CA PRO A 38 24.27 5.90 15.96
C PRO A 38 24.27 5.34 14.54
N GLU A 39 24.31 4.02 14.44
CA GLU A 39 24.27 3.32 13.17
C GLU A 39 23.02 3.83 12.43
N ARG A 40 23.22 4.66 11.40
CA ARG A 40 22.11 5.08 10.55
C ARG A 40 21.66 3.83 9.83
N THR A 41 20.64 3.15 10.36
CA THR A 41 20.05 1.98 9.74
C THR A 41 19.71 2.35 8.30
N ARG A 42 20.48 1.81 7.36
CA ARG A 42 20.29 2.07 5.94
C ARG A 42 18.90 1.55 5.57
N GLU A 43 18.08 2.40 4.94
CA GLU A 43 16.74 2.00 4.48
C GLU A 43 16.86 0.72 3.65
N HIS A 44 15.98 -0.26 3.92
CA HIS A 44 15.98 -1.51 3.19
C HIS A 44 15.76 -1.25 1.69
N PRO A 45 16.54 -1.84 0.77
CA PRO A 45 16.46 -1.53 -0.65
C PRO A 45 15.06 -1.74 -1.25
N ASN A 46 14.30 -2.71 -0.72
CA ASN A 46 12.93 -2.96 -1.16
C ASN A 46 11.95 -1.88 -0.67
N VAL A 47 12.16 -1.30 0.52
CA VAL A 47 11.36 -0.14 0.98
C VAL A 47 11.61 1.06 0.06
N ALA A 48 12.87 1.32 -0.27
CA ALA A 48 13.23 2.39 -1.20
C ALA A 48 12.63 2.16 -2.61
N LEU A 49 12.51 0.89 -3.05
CA LEU A 49 11.85 0.54 -4.31
C LEU A 49 10.35 0.87 -4.28
N ILE A 50 9.63 0.45 -3.23
CA ILE A 50 8.19 0.72 -3.08
C ILE A 50 7.92 2.23 -2.93
N ARG A 51 8.77 2.97 -2.23
CA ARG A 51 8.67 4.44 -2.14
C ARG A 51 8.74 5.11 -3.52
N ARG A 52 9.75 4.75 -4.33
CA ARG A 52 9.86 5.26 -5.72
C ARG A 52 8.69 4.84 -6.61
N TYR A 53 8.12 3.65 -6.37
CA TYR A 53 6.91 3.21 -7.05
C TYR A 53 5.72 4.13 -6.71
N TYR A 54 5.53 4.47 -5.43
CA TYR A 54 4.49 5.41 -5.01
C TYR A 54 4.69 6.83 -5.54
N GLU A 55 5.94 7.31 -5.62
CA GLU A 55 6.26 8.61 -6.25
C GLU A 55 5.87 8.61 -7.74
N ALA A 56 6.20 7.53 -8.47
CA ALA A 56 5.82 7.38 -9.87
C ALA A 56 4.29 7.21 -10.05
N TYR A 57 3.62 6.54 -9.12
CA TYR A 57 2.16 6.44 -9.11
C TYR A 57 1.52 7.82 -8.93
N GLY A 58 2.04 8.60 -7.98
CA GLY A 58 1.55 9.95 -7.67
C GLY A 58 1.73 10.97 -8.80
N SER A 59 2.70 10.76 -9.70
CA SER A 59 2.87 11.62 -10.89
C SER A 59 1.82 11.39 -11.98
N GLY A 60 1.10 10.26 -11.93
CA GLY A 60 0.12 9.87 -12.95
C GLY A 60 0.73 9.30 -14.24
N ASP A 61 2.06 9.11 -14.29
CA ASP A 61 2.73 8.49 -15.45
C ASP A 61 2.66 6.95 -15.36
N LEU A 62 1.60 6.40 -15.94
CA LEU A 62 1.37 4.95 -15.98
C LEU A 62 2.46 4.19 -16.75
N ASN A 63 3.08 4.80 -17.77
CA ASN A 63 4.16 4.14 -18.50
C ASN A 63 5.40 4.00 -17.63
N ALA A 64 5.68 5.01 -16.81
CA ALA A 64 6.77 4.97 -15.86
C ALA A 64 6.59 3.84 -14.83
N LEU A 65 5.35 3.44 -14.47
CA LEU A 65 5.11 2.32 -13.56
C LEU A 65 5.62 0.98 -14.07
N LYS A 66 5.62 0.75 -15.39
CA LYS A 66 6.03 -0.54 -15.99
C LYS A 66 7.42 -1.00 -15.53
N ARG A 67 8.34 -0.06 -15.27
CA ARG A 67 9.71 -0.37 -14.84
C ARG A 67 9.81 -1.05 -13.47
N PHE A 68 8.77 -0.94 -12.65
CA PHE A 68 8.74 -1.52 -11.30
C PHE A 68 8.27 -2.97 -11.28
N PHE A 69 7.68 -3.49 -12.36
CA PHE A 69 7.04 -4.80 -12.37
C PHE A 69 7.88 -5.84 -13.10
N THR A 70 7.91 -7.07 -12.60
CA THR A 70 8.39 -8.19 -13.42
C THR A 70 7.42 -8.41 -14.60
N PRO A 71 7.87 -8.97 -15.73
CA PRO A 71 6.98 -9.23 -16.87
C PRO A 71 5.77 -10.12 -16.52
N ASP A 72 5.93 -10.99 -15.52
CA ASP A 72 4.97 -11.96 -15.00
C ASP A 72 4.30 -11.54 -13.67
N ILE A 73 4.33 -10.24 -13.33
CA ILE A 73 3.71 -9.67 -12.13
C ILE A 73 2.28 -10.21 -11.90
N ARG A 74 1.96 -10.53 -10.64
CA ARG A 74 0.58 -10.82 -10.22
C ARG A 74 0.10 -9.77 -9.24
N TRP A 75 -1.01 -9.08 -9.56
CA TRP A 75 -1.63 -8.09 -8.69
C TRP A 75 -3.02 -8.53 -8.29
N THR A 76 -3.25 -8.83 -7.03
CA THR A 76 -4.53 -9.38 -6.53
C THR A 76 -5.31 -8.33 -5.76
N ILE A 77 -6.51 -8.03 -6.25
CA ILE A 77 -7.46 -7.11 -5.64
C ILE A 77 -8.63 -7.92 -5.06
N PRO A 78 -8.89 -7.85 -3.74
CA PRO A 78 -10.01 -8.56 -3.12
C PRO A 78 -11.36 -7.94 -3.48
N GLY A 79 -12.42 -8.70 -3.23
CA GLY A 79 -13.80 -8.23 -3.35
C GLY A 79 -14.54 -8.76 -4.56
N HIS A 80 -15.76 -8.26 -4.73
CA HIS A 80 -16.67 -8.70 -5.79
C HIS A 80 -17.12 -7.52 -6.64
N HIS A 81 -16.17 -6.80 -7.23
CA HIS A 81 -16.43 -5.63 -8.07
C HIS A 81 -15.71 -5.73 -9.43
N PRO A 82 -16.04 -4.90 -10.43
CA PRO A 82 -15.53 -5.04 -11.80
C PRO A 82 -14.00 -4.96 -11.98
N LEU A 83 -13.29 -4.37 -11.02
CA LEU A 83 -11.83 -4.29 -11.04
C LEU A 83 -11.15 -5.34 -10.13
N ALA A 84 -11.91 -6.12 -9.37
CA ALA A 84 -11.40 -7.14 -8.47
C ALA A 84 -10.73 -8.31 -9.22
N GLY A 85 -10.15 -9.24 -8.46
CA GLY A 85 -9.45 -10.42 -8.97
C GLY A 85 -7.97 -10.18 -9.22
N THR A 86 -7.29 -11.17 -9.77
CA THR A 86 -5.86 -11.11 -10.07
C THR A 86 -5.61 -10.60 -11.48
N LYS A 87 -4.78 -9.58 -11.63
CA LYS A 87 -4.23 -9.09 -12.89
C LYS A 87 -2.88 -9.75 -13.11
N THR A 88 -2.65 -10.31 -14.29
CA THR A 88 -1.43 -11.07 -14.62
C THR A 88 -0.67 -10.39 -15.75
N GLY A 89 0.62 -10.14 -15.50
CA GLY A 89 1.49 -9.45 -16.42
C GLY A 89 1.32 -7.93 -16.41
N THR A 90 2.35 -7.24 -16.89
CA THR A 90 2.45 -5.78 -16.81
C THR A 90 1.28 -5.06 -17.45
N ASP A 91 0.78 -5.53 -18.60
CA ASP A 91 -0.25 -4.80 -19.34
C ASP A 91 -1.62 -4.84 -18.63
N GLU A 92 -2.03 -5.95 -18.04
CA GLU A 92 -3.28 -6.01 -17.25
C GLU A 92 -3.18 -5.14 -15.99
N VAL A 93 -2.02 -5.15 -15.32
CA VAL A 93 -1.77 -4.31 -14.14
C VAL A 93 -1.84 -2.83 -14.50
N ILE A 94 -1.24 -2.42 -15.62
CA ILE A 94 -1.33 -1.03 -16.10
C ILE A 94 -2.74 -0.65 -16.53
N ALA A 95 -3.49 -1.57 -17.16
CA ALA A 95 -4.89 -1.34 -17.48
C ALA A 95 -5.71 -1.08 -16.20
N PHE A 96 -5.48 -1.86 -15.14
CA PHE A 96 -6.08 -1.63 -13.83
C PHE A 96 -5.73 -0.25 -13.25
N PHE A 97 -4.46 0.16 -13.29
CA PHE A 97 -4.06 1.50 -12.85
C PHE A 97 -4.68 2.62 -13.71
N GLY A 98 -4.87 2.38 -15.00
CA GLY A 98 -5.61 3.29 -15.88
C GLY A 98 -7.04 3.51 -15.43
N GLU A 99 -7.73 2.46 -15.01
CA GLU A 99 -9.06 2.60 -14.45
C GLU A 99 -9.04 3.33 -13.10
N LEU A 100 -8.08 3.05 -12.19
CA LEU A 100 -7.92 3.84 -10.96
C LEU A 100 -7.69 5.33 -11.24
N ALA A 101 -6.87 5.66 -12.25
CA ALA A 101 -6.65 7.04 -12.68
C ALA A 101 -7.95 7.71 -13.16
N ARG A 102 -8.80 6.98 -13.91
CA ARG A 102 -10.14 7.45 -14.32
C ARG A 102 -11.12 7.63 -13.17
N ALA A 103 -10.92 6.95 -12.04
CA ALA A 103 -11.65 7.19 -10.79
C ALA A 103 -11.07 8.35 -9.96
N GLY A 104 -9.97 8.96 -10.41
CA GLY A 104 -9.23 9.96 -9.65
C GLY A 104 -8.66 9.39 -8.35
N PHE A 105 -8.26 8.11 -8.36
CA PHE A 105 -7.71 7.48 -7.16
C PHE A 105 -6.37 8.13 -6.79
N ARG A 106 -6.15 8.29 -5.48
CA ARG A 106 -4.96 8.88 -4.87
C ARG A 106 -4.55 8.03 -3.69
N ALA A 107 -3.27 8.04 -3.39
CA ALA A 107 -2.71 7.30 -2.27
C ALA A 107 -1.67 8.14 -1.54
N GLU A 108 -1.68 8.04 -0.21
CA GLU A 108 -0.72 8.63 0.71
C GLU A 108 -0.15 7.53 1.60
N VAL A 109 1.14 7.23 1.43
CA VAL A 109 1.83 6.19 2.20
C VAL A 109 2.01 6.65 3.64
N LEU A 110 1.52 5.87 4.59
CA LEU A 110 1.61 6.13 6.03
C LEU A 110 2.77 5.35 6.65
N TYR A 111 3.01 4.12 6.19
CA TYR A 111 4.04 3.24 6.74
C TYR A 111 4.54 2.22 5.71
N LEU A 112 5.81 1.83 5.83
CA LEU A 112 6.45 0.77 5.06
C LEU A 112 7.34 -0.07 5.99
N ALA A 113 7.26 -1.39 5.87
CA ALA A 113 8.18 -2.32 6.50
C ALA A 113 8.60 -3.41 5.53
N ALA A 114 9.81 -3.93 5.69
CA ALA A 114 10.31 -5.04 4.87
C ALA A 114 10.86 -6.16 5.73
N ASP A 115 10.68 -7.39 5.23
CA ASP A 115 11.29 -8.61 5.76
C ASP A 115 11.66 -9.51 4.57
N GLY A 116 12.97 -9.72 4.39
CA GLY A 116 13.53 -10.39 3.21
C GLY A 116 13.02 -9.78 1.90
N ASP A 117 12.38 -10.62 1.08
CA ASP A 117 11.84 -10.22 -0.21
C ASP A 117 10.47 -9.52 -0.12
N TRP A 118 9.85 -9.48 1.05
CA TRP A 118 8.54 -8.86 1.23
C TRP A 118 8.62 -7.42 1.71
N VAL A 119 7.70 -6.59 1.22
CA VAL A 119 7.42 -5.25 1.74
C VAL A 119 5.93 -5.16 2.02
N VAL A 120 5.56 -4.64 3.17
CA VAL A 120 4.16 -4.33 3.51
C VAL A 120 4.03 -2.82 3.66
N ASP A 121 2.99 -2.26 3.05
CA ASP A 121 2.61 -0.87 3.28
C ASP A 121 1.36 -0.73 4.15
N LEU A 122 1.21 0.48 4.69
CA LEU A 122 -0.07 1.02 5.12
C LEU A 122 -0.23 2.36 4.40
N HIS A 123 -1.34 2.59 3.72
CA HIS A 123 -1.59 3.86 3.05
C HIS A 123 -3.06 4.27 3.14
N ARG A 124 -3.31 5.58 3.14
CA ARG A 124 -4.65 6.13 2.90
C ARG A 124 -4.88 6.17 1.40
N GLY A 125 -6.04 5.71 0.93
CA GLY A 125 -6.42 5.75 -0.48
C GLY A 125 -7.82 6.34 -0.64
N TRP A 126 -7.95 7.31 -1.55
CA TRP A 126 -9.23 7.99 -1.79
C TRP A 126 -9.50 8.27 -3.27
N SER A 127 -10.77 8.46 -3.61
CA SER A 127 -11.22 8.82 -4.96
C SER A 127 -11.57 10.30 -5.07
N THR A 128 -11.36 10.90 -6.25
CA THR A 128 -11.80 12.26 -6.55
C THR A 128 -12.82 12.34 -7.69
N THR A 129 -13.04 11.27 -8.45
CA THR A 129 -13.90 11.29 -9.65
C THR A 129 -14.70 10.00 -9.82
N PRO A 130 -15.86 9.85 -9.14
CA PRO A 130 -16.41 10.77 -8.14
C PRO A 130 -15.68 10.62 -6.80
N ALA A 131 -15.80 11.61 -5.93
CA ALA A 131 -15.47 11.43 -4.53
C ALA A 131 -16.40 10.38 -3.89
N GLY A 132 -15.95 9.74 -2.81
CA GLY A 132 -16.80 8.86 -1.99
C GLY A 132 -16.16 7.57 -1.49
N LEU A 133 -14.93 7.26 -1.89
CA LEU A 133 -14.11 6.26 -1.22
C LEU A 133 -12.91 6.98 -0.59
N ASP A 134 -12.68 6.74 0.70
CA ASP A 134 -11.54 7.26 1.47
C ASP A 134 -11.31 6.33 2.66
N ILE A 135 -10.41 5.37 2.48
CA ILE A 135 -10.15 4.31 3.47
C ILE A 135 -8.66 4.03 3.57
N THR A 136 -8.28 3.27 4.59
CA THR A 136 -6.91 2.75 4.70
C THR A 136 -6.77 1.43 3.95
N TRP A 137 -5.61 1.21 3.36
CA TRP A 137 -5.24 0.00 2.64
C TRP A 137 -3.91 -0.51 3.18
N VAL A 138 -3.73 -1.82 3.08
CA VAL A 138 -2.46 -2.50 3.27
C VAL A 138 -2.16 -3.26 2.00
N LEU A 139 -0.97 -3.11 1.44
CA LEU A 139 -0.50 -3.95 0.34
C LEU A 139 0.72 -4.75 0.78
N ALA A 140 0.71 -6.04 0.45
CA ALA A 140 1.88 -6.90 0.57
C ALA A 140 2.52 -7.08 -0.81
N TYR A 141 3.80 -6.77 -0.91
CA TYR A 141 4.60 -6.83 -2.13
C TYR A 141 5.69 -7.87 -1.99
N ARG A 142 5.81 -8.80 -2.95
CA ARG A 142 6.99 -9.64 -3.09
C ARG A 142 7.90 -9.08 -4.15
N ILE A 143 9.16 -8.84 -3.78
CA ILE A 143 10.19 -8.30 -4.66
C ILE A 143 11.05 -9.43 -5.21
N GLN A 144 11.33 -9.38 -6.51
CA GLN A 144 12.25 -10.27 -7.20
C GLN A 144 13.11 -9.47 -8.17
N GLY A 145 14.43 -9.55 -8.05
CA GLY A 145 15.34 -8.87 -8.97
C GLY A 145 15.12 -7.35 -9.04
N LYS A 146 14.86 -6.70 -7.89
CA LYS A 146 14.56 -5.26 -7.74
C LYS A 146 13.27 -4.79 -8.44
N ARG A 147 12.34 -5.71 -8.70
CA ARG A 147 11.02 -5.44 -9.25
C ARG A 147 9.96 -6.15 -8.42
N ILE A 148 8.74 -5.64 -8.44
CA ILE A 148 7.58 -6.24 -7.80
C ILE A 148 7.15 -7.43 -8.68
N ALA A 149 7.16 -8.62 -8.11
CA ALA A 149 6.69 -9.86 -8.73
C ALA A 149 5.27 -10.23 -8.27
N GLU A 150 4.86 -9.73 -7.11
CA GLU A 150 3.51 -9.92 -6.59
C GLU A 150 3.08 -8.74 -5.74
N ALA A 151 1.79 -8.40 -5.82
CA ALA A 151 1.14 -7.42 -4.97
C ALA A 151 -0.24 -7.95 -4.55
N ILE A 152 -0.58 -7.83 -3.27
CA ILE A 152 -1.86 -8.26 -2.72
C ILE A 152 -2.46 -7.11 -1.93
N ASN A 153 -3.67 -6.69 -2.31
CA ASN A 153 -4.37 -5.60 -1.62
C ASN A 153 -5.22 -6.13 -0.45
N PHE A 154 -5.28 -5.33 0.61
CA PHE A 154 -6.19 -5.52 1.74
C PHE A 154 -6.86 -4.18 2.04
N ALA A 155 -8.19 -4.12 1.92
CA ALA A 155 -8.97 -2.95 2.27
C ALA A 155 -9.33 -2.97 3.76
N SER A 156 -9.21 -1.83 4.45
CA SER A 156 -9.76 -1.70 5.82
C SER A 156 -11.30 -1.81 5.86
N ASP A 157 -11.97 -1.47 4.75
CA ASP A 157 -13.40 -1.70 4.54
C ASP A 157 -13.61 -2.23 3.11
N GLN A 158 -13.68 -3.55 2.99
CA GLN A 158 -13.93 -4.22 1.71
C GLN A 158 -15.30 -3.88 1.13
N HIS A 159 -16.31 -3.69 1.98
CA HIS A 159 -17.67 -3.41 1.52
C HIS A 159 -17.75 -2.01 0.89
N ALA A 160 -17.10 -1.01 1.51
CA ALA A 160 -17.00 0.33 0.95
C ALA A 160 -16.27 0.34 -0.40
N ALA A 161 -15.17 -0.42 -0.52
CA ALA A 161 -14.45 -0.59 -1.78
C ALA A 161 -15.34 -1.20 -2.86
N ASP A 162 -15.98 -2.33 -2.58
CA ASP A 162 -16.89 -3.02 -3.52
C ASP A 162 -18.00 -2.09 -4.00
N ALA A 163 -18.67 -1.40 -3.05
CA ALA A 163 -19.76 -0.49 -3.36
C ALA A 163 -19.29 0.70 -4.23
N PHE A 164 -18.11 1.26 -3.97
CA PHE A 164 -17.55 2.33 -4.78
C PHE A 164 -17.29 1.88 -6.22
N PHE A 165 -16.58 0.76 -6.40
CA PHE A 165 -16.23 0.28 -7.72
C PHE A 165 -17.45 -0.14 -8.54
N TRP A 166 -18.49 -0.70 -7.93
CA TRP A 166 -19.76 -0.96 -8.64
C TRP A 166 -20.44 0.32 -9.13
N ARG A 167 -20.47 1.38 -8.31
CA ARG A 167 -21.05 2.66 -8.73
C ARG A 167 -20.24 3.30 -9.86
N ARG A 168 -18.91 3.17 -9.83
CA ARG A 168 -18.02 3.81 -10.81
C ARG A 168 -17.96 3.06 -12.15
N TYR A 169 -18.09 1.74 -12.12
CA TYR A 169 -17.96 0.87 -13.29
C TYR A 169 -19.23 0.03 -13.46
N PRO A 170 -20.37 0.65 -13.79
CA PRO A 170 -21.59 -0.11 -14.08
C PRO A 170 -21.34 -1.02 -15.28
N LEU A 171 -21.80 -2.26 -15.19
CA LEU A 171 -21.77 -3.16 -16.34
C LEU A 171 -22.69 -2.62 -17.45
N ALA A 172 -22.42 -3.01 -18.68
CA ALA A 172 -23.30 -2.74 -19.82
C ALA A 172 -24.75 -3.22 -19.58
N ARG A 173 -25.73 -2.91 -20.42
CA ARG A 173 -27.07 -3.52 -20.22
C ARG A 173 -27.01 -5.01 -20.54
N ILE A 174 -27.95 -5.81 -20.02
CA ILE A 174 -27.97 -7.26 -20.25
C ILE A 174 -27.88 -7.62 -21.74
N PRO A 175 -28.64 -6.98 -22.65
CA PRO A 175 -28.51 -7.26 -24.09
C PRO A 175 -27.09 -7.04 -24.63
N ASP A 176 -26.41 -5.98 -24.18
CA ASP A 176 -25.05 -5.64 -24.63
C ASP A 176 -23.98 -6.56 -24.02
N ARG A 177 -24.23 -7.11 -22.82
CA ARG A 177 -23.32 -8.07 -22.17
C ARG A 177 -23.35 -9.44 -22.82
N LEU A 178 -24.51 -9.83 -23.34
CA LEU A 178 -24.79 -11.17 -23.85
C LEU A 178 -24.82 -11.21 -25.38
N ALA A 179 -24.62 -10.07 -26.06
CA ALA A 179 -24.35 -10.05 -27.47
C ALA A 179 -23.02 -10.78 -27.69
N GLU A 180 -23.10 -12.03 -28.12
CA GLU A 180 -21.95 -12.78 -28.59
C GLU A 180 -21.22 -11.93 -29.63
N GLY A 181 -19.89 -11.79 -29.45
CA GLY A 181 -19.01 -11.12 -30.40
C GLY A 181 -18.82 -11.95 -31.66
#